data_AF-A0A0S9M6K9-F1
#
_entry.id   AF-A0A0S9M6K9-F1
#
_cell.length_a   1.000
_cell.length_b   1.000
_cell.length_c   1.000
_cell.angle_alpha   90.00
_cell.angle_beta   90.00
_cell.angle_gamma   90.00
#
_symmetry.space_group_name_H-M   'P 1'
#
loop_
_entity.id
_entity.type
_entity.pdbx_description
1 polymer ?
#
loop_
_entity_poly.entity_id
_entity_poly.type
_entity_poly.pdbx_seq_one_letter_code
_entity_poly.pdbx_strand_id
1 'polypeptide(L)'
;MPGRFTLSDELIDFNAFERIALDQLLKQSSKASDYEVDPYTADERAALIAAARPDEAPMLRLRFGTGLRPGKLMALRWMKIDWTIRKARIDLNLVAGAEKGSKTATGLRDIDLSEGVLAALIA
;
A
#
# COMPACT_ATOMS: atom_id res chain seq x y z
N MET A 1 -9.21 20.57 7.93
CA MET A 1 -9.97 20.93 6.72
C MET A 1 -11.22 21.71 7.14
N PRO A 2 -11.12 23.02 7.46
CA PRO A 2 -12.22 23.75 8.08
C PRO A 2 -13.06 24.62 7.12
N GLY A 3 -12.62 24.84 5.88
CA GLY A 3 -13.23 25.86 5.01
C GLY A 3 -14.51 25.47 4.28
N ARG A 4 -14.92 24.19 4.29
CA ARG A 4 -16.11 23.75 3.53
C ARG A 4 -17.43 23.92 4.28
N PHE A 5 -17.38 23.98 5.61
CA PHE A 5 -18.58 24.04 6.45
C PHE A 5 -19.03 25.49 6.70
N THR A 6 -18.12 26.46 6.72
CA THR A 6 -18.41 27.86 7.06
C THR A 6 -19.23 28.62 6.01
N LEU A 7 -19.20 28.19 4.74
CA LEU A 7 -20.05 28.74 3.67
C LEU A 7 -21.51 28.29 3.82
N SER A 8 -21.72 27.07 4.31
CA SER A 8 -23.06 26.52 4.54
C SER A 8 -23.74 27.14 5.76
N ASP A 9 -22.95 27.62 6.72
CA ASP A 9 -23.42 28.31 7.92
C ASP A 9 -23.54 29.84 7.75
N GLU A 10 -23.49 30.35 6.51
CA GLU A 10 -23.59 31.80 6.14
C GLU A 10 -22.59 32.73 6.87
N LEU A 11 -21.55 32.19 7.51
CA LEU A 11 -20.55 32.96 8.26
C LEU A 11 -19.56 33.72 7.35
N ILE A 12 -19.54 33.39 6.06
CA ILE A 12 -18.72 34.04 5.04
C ILE A 12 -19.54 34.12 3.75
N ASP A 13 -19.69 35.32 3.20
CA ASP A 13 -20.54 35.58 2.02
C ASP A 13 -20.05 34.96 0.72
N PHE A 14 -18.79 34.50 0.67
CA PHE A 14 -18.20 33.91 -0.54
C PHE A 14 -17.11 32.89 -0.24
N ASN A 15 -16.91 31.97 -1.17
CA ASN A 15 -15.92 30.92 -1.05
C ASN A 15 -14.51 31.46 -1.40
N ALA A 16 -13.61 31.53 -0.42
CA ALA A 16 -12.23 32.00 -0.64
C ALA A 16 -11.43 31.16 -1.67
N PHE A 17 -11.82 29.90 -1.92
CA PHE A 17 -11.20 29.04 -2.93
C PHE A 17 -11.57 29.42 -4.37
N GLU A 18 -12.62 30.23 -4.59
CA GLU A 18 -12.95 30.76 -5.94
C GLU A 18 -11.96 31.81 -6.43
N ARG A 19 -11.21 32.44 -5.51
CA ARG A 19 -10.17 33.43 -5.85
C ARG A 19 -8.86 32.80 -6.29
N ILE A 20 -8.69 31.53 -5.98
CA ILE A 20 -7.54 30.76 -6.42
C ILE A 20 -7.98 30.11 -7.73
N ALA A 21 -7.16 30.19 -8.78
CA ALA A 21 -7.39 29.46 -10.03
C ALA A 21 -7.19 27.94 -9.77
N LEU A 22 -8.12 27.35 -9.02
CA LEU A 22 -8.07 25.97 -8.54
C LEU A 22 -7.94 25.00 -9.71
N ASP A 23 -8.60 25.30 -10.83
CA ASP A 23 -8.47 24.54 -12.08
C ASP A 23 -7.04 24.53 -12.64
N GLN A 24 -6.29 25.63 -12.48
CA GLN A 24 -4.89 25.69 -12.93
C GLN A 24 -3.95 24.94 -11.97
N LEU A 25 -4.22 24.98 -10.66
CA LEU A 25 -3.48 24.20 -9.67
C LEU A 25 -3.76 22.69 -9.76
N LEU A 26 -5.02 22.30 -10.01
CA LEU A 26 -5.42 20.91 -10.20
C LEU A 26 -4.83 20.34 -11.50
N LYS A 27 -4.77 21.13 -12.59
CA LYS A 27 -4.09 20.75 -13.84
C LYS A 27 -2.60 20.45 -13.63
N GLN A 28 -1.93 21.07 -12.66
CA GLN A 28 -0.53 20.75 -12.32
C GLN A 28 -0.40 19.40 -11.59
N SER A 29 -1.44 18.95 -10.88
CA SER A 29 -1.43 17.67 -10.14
C SER A 29 -1.84 16.46 -10.99
N SER A 30 -2.41 16.67 -12.18
CA SER A 30 -2.89 15.62 -13.09
C SER A 30 -2.23 15.71 -14.46
N LYS A 31 -0.91 15.95 -14.52
CA LYS A 31 -0.16 15.59 -15.73
C LYS A 31 -0.33 14.09 -15.93
N ALA A 32 -1.03 13.70 -17.01
CA ALA A 32 -0.94 12.35 -17.52
C ALA A 32 0.54 12.07 -17.77
N SER A 33 1.15 11.27 -16.92
CA SER A 33 2.52 10.84 -17.13
C SER A 33 2.51 9.82 -18.26
N ASP A 34 3.39 9.96 -19.25
CA ASP A 34 3.77 8.88 -20.18
C ASP A 34 4.52 7.74 -19.46
N TYR A 35 4.27 7.56 -18.16
CA TYR A 35 4.91 6.56 -17.34
C TYR A 35 4.33 5.20 -17.71
N GLU A 36 5.11 4.44 -18.46
CA GLU A 36 4.86 3.03 -18.70
C GLU A 36 5.37 2.21 -17.52
N VAL A 37 4.55 1.28 -17.03
CA VAL A 37 4.93 0.39 -15.94
C VAL A 37 5.84 -0.70 -16.51
N ASP A 38 7.10 -0.73 -16.09
CA ASP A 38 8.06 -1.79 -16.43
C ASP A 38 8.20 -2.78 -15.24
N PRO A 39 7.50 -3.93 -15.26
CA PRO A 39 7.56 -4.91 -14.19
C PRO A 39 8.80 -5.81 -14.30
N TYR A 40 9.44 -6.10 -13.17
CA TYR A 40 10.56 -7.04 -13.11
C TYR A 40 10.24 -8.42 -13.70
N THR A 41 11.14 -8.92 -14.53
CA THR A 41 11.15 -10.29 -15.03
C THR A 41 11.42 -11.31 -13.91
N ALA A 42 11.23 -12.60 -14.20
CA ALA A 42 11.49 -13.65 -13.21
C ALA A 42 12.97 -13.69 -12.80
N ASP A 43 13.88 -13.52 -13.76
CA ASP A 43 15.33 -13.57 -13.55
C ASP A 43 15.82 -12.37 -12.73
N GLU A 44 15.30 -11.17 -13.00
CA GLU A 44 15.63 -9.98 -12.21
C GLU A 44 15.17 -10.11 -10.77
N ARG A 45 13.96 -10.64 -10.53
CA ARG A 45 13.49 -10.88 -9.15
C ARG A 45 14.39 -11.88 -8.44
N ALA A 46 14.83 -12.94 -9.11
CA ALA A 46 15.75 -13.92 -8.54
C ALA A 46 17.11 -13.28 -8.20
N ALA A 47 17.66 -12.46 -9.10
CA ALA A 47 18.90 -11.73 -8.88
C ALA A 47 18.79 -10.74 -7.71
N LEU A 48 17.68 -10.01 -7.60
CA LEU A 48 17.43 -9.09 -6.48
C LEU A 48 17.34 -9.83 -5.14
N ILE A 49 16.68 -10.99 -5.10
CA ILE A 49 16.59 -11.80 -3.88
C ILE A 49 17.97 -12.37 -3.51
N ALA A 50 18.78 -12.78 -4.50
CA ALA A 50 20.11 -13.34 -4.27
C ALA A 50 21.12 -12.28 -3.78
N ALA A 51 20.97 -11.02 -4.23
CA ALA A 51 21.80 -9.91 -3.78
C ALA A 51 21.35 -9.32 -2.43
N ALA A 52 20.16 -9.67 -1.95
CA ALA A 52 19.62 -9.16 -0.70
C ALA A 52 20.33 -9.76 0.52
N ARG A 53 20.28 -9.03 1.63
CA ARG A 53 20.79 -9.55 2.90
C ARG A 53 19.92 -10.74 3.35
N PRO A 54 20.49 -11.73 4.07
CA PRO A 54 19.74 -12.91 4.49
C PRO A 54 18.46 -12.59 5.29
N ASP A 55 18.47 -11.51 6.08
CA ASP A 55 17.32 -11.00 6.85
C ASP A 55 16.24 -10.36 5.97
N GLU A 56 16.60 -9.82 4.80
CA GLU A 56 15.68 -9.13 3.88
C GLU A 56 15.10 -10.04 2.80
N ALA A 57 15.80 -11.14 2.48
CA ALA A 57 15.38 -12.07 1.43
C ALA A 57 13.96 -12.64 1.64
N PRO A 58 13.54 -13.06 2.86
CA PRO A 58 12.16 -13.47 3.13
C PRO A 58 11.12 -12.39 2.81
N MET A 59 11.42 -11.13 3.18
CA MET A 59 10.54 -9.99 2.95
C MET A 59 10.37 -9.73 1.44
N LEU A 60 11.46 -9.78 0.67
CA LEU A 60 11.42 -9.61 -0.79
C LEU A 60 10.64 -10.74 -1.47
N ARG A 61 10.86 -12.00 -1.07
CA ARG A 61 10.09 -13.15 -1.58
C ARG A 61 8.60 -12.99 -1.31
N LEU A 62 8.22 -12.59 -0.09
CA LEU A 62 6.83 -12.32 0.25
C LEU A 62 6.26 -11.17 -0.58
N ARG A 63 7.02 -10.08 -0.77
CA ARG A 63 6.59 -8.92 -1.55
C ARG A 63 6.35 -9.27 -3.02
N PHE A 64 7.28 -9.97 -3.66
CA PHE A 64 7.13 -10.40 -5.05
C PHE A 64 6.03 -11.44 -5.23
N GLY A 65 5.85 -12.34 -4.26
CA GLY A 65 4.81 -13.37 -4.32
C GLY A 65 3.39 -12.86 -4.05
N THR A 66 3.22 -11.77 -3.30
CA THR A 66 1.89 -11.28 -2.87
C THR A 66 1.51 -9.90 -3.40
N GLY A 67 2.47 -9.12 -3.93
CA GLY A 67 2.24 -7.75 -4.40
C GLY A 67 1.81 -6.78 -3.29
N LEU A 68 2.14 -7.07 -2.02
CA LEU A 68 1.74 -6.22 -0.90
C LEU A 68 2.42 -4.85 -0.92
N ARG A 69 1.66 -3.82 -0.57
CA ARG A 69 2.22 -2.48 -0.29
C ARG A 69 3.17 -2.57 0.91
N PRO A 70 4.28 -1.80 0.94
CA PRO A 70 5.29 -1.91 2.00
C PRO A 70 4.69 -1.83 3.42
N GLY A 71 3.79 -0.87 3.67
CA GLY A 71 3.15 -0.72 4.98
C GLY A 71 2.30 -1.93 5.40
N LYS A 72 1.67 -2.65 4.45
CA LYS A 72 0.91 -3.87 4.75
C LYS A 72 1.83 -5.05 5.00
N LEU A 73 2.93 -5.14 4.26
CA LEU A 73 3.97 -6.15 4.44
C LEU A 73 4.58 -6.05 5.85
N MET A 74 4.92 -4.83 6.28
CA MET A 74 5.52 -4.56 7.59
C MET A 74 4.54 -4.74 8.76
N ALA A 75 3.24 -4.53 8.52
CA ALA A 75 2.21 -4.70 9.54
C ALA A 75 1.66 -6.14 9.63
N LEU A 76 2.10 -7.05 8.75
CA LEU A 76 1.65 -8.44 8.76
C LEU A 76 2.18 -9.14 10.02
N ARG A 77 1.29 -9.76 10.78
CA ARG A 77 1.63 -10.52 11.99
C ARG A 77 1.55 -12.01 11.70
N TRP A 78 2.46 -12.80 12.29
CA TRP A 78 2.48 -14.26 12.11
C TRP A 78 1.17 -14.96 12.48
N MET A 79 0.47 -14.47 13.51
CA MET A 79 -0.83 -15.01 13.96
C MET A 79 -1.95 -14.84 12.92
N LYS A 80 -1.74 -14.02 11.89
CA LYS A 80 -2.69 -13.78 10.79
C LYS A 80 -2.42 -14.67 9.58
N ILE A 81 -1.42 -15.54 9.65
CA ILE A 81 -1.13 -16.53 8.64
C ILE A 81 -1.72 -17.87 9.08
N ASP A 82 -2.63 -18.39 8.28
CA ASP A 82 -3.09 -19.77 8.38
C ASP A 82 -2.17 -20.65 7.53
N TRP A 83 -1.31 -21.41 8.20
CA TRP A 83 -0.32 -22.29 7.59
C TRP A 83 -0.93 -23.53 6.95
N THR A 84 -2.12 -23.96 7.40
CA THR A 84 -2.81 -25.16 6.90
C THR A 84 -3.41 -24.90 5.53
N ILE A 85 -4.12 -23.79 5.41
CA ILE A 85 -4.75 -23.39 4.13
C ILE A 85 -3.87 -22.45 3.31
N ARG A 86 -2.69 -22.09 3.82
CA ARG A 86 -1.69 -21.20 3.20
C ARG A 86 -2.26 -19.83 2.84
N LYS A 87 -2.96 -19.18 3.77
CA LYS A 87 -3.53 -17.84 3.58
C LYS A 87 -3.03 -16.84 4.59
N ALA A 88 -2.73 -15.63 4.14
CA ALA A 88 -2.41 -14.50 5.00
C ALA A 88 -3.57 -13.50 5.02
N ARG A 89 -4.12 -13.23 6.21
CA ARG A 89 -5.12 -12.19 6.42
C ARG A 89 -4.43 -10.82 6.60
N ILE A 90 -4.83 -9.86 5.77
CA ILE A 90 -4.27 -8.51 5.75
C ILE A 90 -5.31 -7.52 6.28
N ASP A 91 -5.14 -7.09 7.53
CA ASP A 91 -6.06 -6.20 8.25
C ASP A 91 -5.41 -4.87 8.69
N LEU A 92 -4.08 -4.85 8.82
CA LEU A 92 -3.30 -3.69 9.25
C LEU A 92 -2.45 -3.10 8.11
N ASN A 93 -2.13 -1.81 8.27
CA ASN A 93 -1.18 -1.10 7.43
C ASN A 93 -0.36 -0.13 8.28
N LEU A 94 0.96 -0.19 8.18
CA LEU A 94 1.87 0.74 8.85
C LEU A 94 2.05 2.00 8.00
N VAL A 95 1.75 3.17 8.57
CA VAL A 95 1.92 4.47 7.90
C VAL A 95 2.54 5.46 8.87
N ALA A 96 3.71 6.00 8.52
CA ALA A 96 4.45 6.97 9.34
C ALA A 96 4.63 6.51 10.81
N GLY A 97 4.95 5.23 11.00
CA GLY A 97 5.15 4.64 12.33
C GLY A 97 3.88 4.27 13.09
N ALA A 98 2.70 4.61 12.57
CA ALA A 98 1.42 4.26 13.19
C ALA A 98 0.73 3.11 12.43
N GLU A 99 0.33 2.07 13.17
CA GLU A 99 -0.54 1.03 12.63
C GLU A 99 -1.95 1.57 12.46
N LYS A 100 -2.50 1.43 11.25
CA LYS A 100 -3.89 1.76 10.94
C LYS A 100 -4.59 0.51 10.45
N GLY A 101 -5.61 0.09 11.18
CA GLY A 101 -6.55 -0.92 10.71
C GLY A 101 -7.34 -0.42 9.50
N SER A 102 -7.75 -1.34 8.64
CA SER A 102 -8.72 -1.01 7.59
C SER A 102 -10.03 -0.55 8.24
N LYS A 103 -10.46 0.68 7.93
CA LYS A 103 -11.73 1.23 8.41
C LYS A 103 -12.95 0.65 7.68
N THR A 104 -12.75 -0.10 6.60
CA THR A 104 -13.82 -0.64 5.76
C THR A 104 -13.59 -2.13 5.45
N ALA A 105 -14.69 -2.87 5.30
CA ALA A 105 -14.69 -4.30 4.98
C ALA A 105 -13.90 -4.62 3.69
N THR A 106 -13.87 -3.70 2.73
CA THR A 106 -13.11 -3.81 1.46
C THR A 106 -11.59 -3.88 1.66
N GLY A 107 -11.05 -3.36 2.77
CA GLY A 107 -9.60 -3.39 3.01
C GLY A 107 -9.12 -4.64 3.74
N LEU A 108 -10.04 -5.45 4.27
CA LEU A 108 -9.77 -6.80 4.78
C LEU A 108 -9.72 -7.75 3.60
N ARG A 109 -8.55 -8.38 3.39
CA ARG A 109 -8.39 -9.37 2.32
C ARG A 109 -7.50 -10.49 2.80
N ASP A 110 -7.82 -11.70 2.35
CA ASP A 110 -6.98 -12.87 2.53
C ASP A 110 -6.22 -13.09 1.21
N ILE A 111 -4.92 -13.37 1.30
CA ILE A 111 -4.06 -13.61 0.14
C ILE A 111 -3.53 -15.04 0.23
N ASP A 112 -3.62 -15.77 -0.87
CA ASP A 112 -3.00 -17.09 -0.99
C ASP A 112 -1.48 -17.00 -1.04
N LEU A 113 -0.81 -17.81 -0.23
CA LEU A 113 0.63 -17.92 -0.18
C LEU A 113 1.07 -19.13 -1.00
N SER A 114 1.90 -18.88 -2.02
CA SER A 114 2.55 -19.96 -2.75
C SER A 114 3.51 -20.73 -1.85
N GLU A 115 3.82 -21.96 -2.22
CA GLU A 115 4.74 -22.81 -1.46
C GLU A 115 6.12 -22.19 -1.27
N GLY A 116 6.67 -21.54 -2.32
CA GLY A 116 7.96 -20.84 -2.23
C GLY A 116 7.93 -19.65 -1.28
N VAL A 117 6.79 -18.97 -1.14
CA VAL A 117 6.61 -17.89 -0.15
C VAL A 117 6.51 -18.48 1.25
N LEU A 118 5.76 -19.57 1.44
CA LEU A 118 5.63 -20.23 2.74
C LEU A 118 6.97 -20.71 3.28
N ALA A 119 7.76 -21.37 2.41
CA ALA A 119 9.10 -21.83 2.75
C ALA A 119 10.01 -20.66 3.16
N ALA A 120 9.89 -19.51 2.50
CA ALA A 120 10.67 -18.32 2.83
C ALA A 120 10.32 -17.70 4.19
N LEU A 121 9.12 -17.94 4.71
CA LEU A 121 8.67 -17.43 6.00
C LEU A 121 9.06 -18.32 7.19
N ILE A 122 9.44 -19.58 6.92
CA ILE A 122 9.79 -20.60 7.91
C ILE A 122 11.31 -20.84 7.96
N ALA A 123 12.02 -20.51 6.89
CA ALA A 123 13.49 -20.62 6.77
C ALA A 123 14.23 -19.66 7.70
#